data_AF-A0A7X6WTP4-F1
#
_entry.id   AF-A0A7X6WTP4-F1
#
_cell.length_a   1.000
_cell.length_b   1.000
_cell.length_c   1.000
_cell.angle_alpha   90.00
_cell.angle_beta   90.00
_cell.angle_gamma   90.00
#
_symmetry.space_group_name_H-M   'P 1'
#
loop_
_entity.id
_entity.type
_entity.pdbx_description
1 polymer ?
#
loop_
_entity_poly.entity_id
_entity_poly.type
_entity_poly.pdbx_seq_one_letter_code
_entity_poly.pdbx_strand_id
1 'polypeptide(L)'
;MQTLGIFDSGLGGFNIAHALYEETNVNIVFLADHKNLPYGSKSDDQLKSILKTNMQWFKDRHINEVLIACNTASNYIDYLRSEFPSFTIHSIIEITVKQFTDEPLVIFGTEKTVEVKKYDQLLNYENTYHALGQLAELIEANDASDLEAYLASQLSQYKHTEQNYLLACTHYSIILNKYAPYLKGKIYDSIAPVLDVFKDYDGEKQLEVVSSGNVKHLQDRIYSLFEMELTVNPLSPDFKMVVVSDNHSLRKPLHAILKEHDDASIFVHCGDVEFDEPVLDHYYVVNGNNDYTDPFADEIVIDAYDKTILITHGHLYFAVQRLDLLKIRSNEVGANIVCFGHEHRYQIVEDEDVLIVNPGSLNYNRDGSKPSYMVIQMNGDRYEISRIEYKA
;
A
#
# COMPACT_ATOMS: atom_id res chain seq x y z
N MET A 1 -23.92 3.75 8.44
CA MET A 1 -23.06 3.73 9.65
C MET A 1 -21.71 4.24 9.22
N GLN A 2 -21.08 5.11 10.01
CA GLN A 2 -19.92 5.88 9.57
C GLN A 2 -18.64 5.15 9.98
N THR A 3 -17.86 4.72 9.00
CA THR A 3 -16.54 4.12 9.21
C THR A 3 -15.49 5.19 8.94
N LEU A 4 -14.59 5.42 9.90
CA LEU A 4 -13.45 6.30 9.73
C LEU A 4 -12.26 5.47 9.24
N GLY A 5 -11.78 5.77 8.04
CA GLY A 5 -10.46 5.34 7.61
C GLY A 5 -9.38 6.14 8.34
N ILE A 6 -8.34 5.49 8.85
CA ILE A 6 -7.17 6.17 9.39
C ILE A 6 -5.95 5.66 8.65
N PHE A 7 -5.15 6.57 8.12
CA PHE A 7 -3.99 6.24 7.31
C PHE A 7 -2.69 6.80 7.91
N ASP A 8 -1.68 5.95 8.03
CA ASP A 8 -0.33 6.34 8.42
C ASP A 8 0.73 5.53 7.66
N SER A 9 1.96 6.05 7.60
CA SER A 9 3.08 5.35 6.97
C SER A 9 3.58 4.13 7.75
N GLY A 10 3.18 3.97 9.02
CA GLY A 10 3.57 2.82 9.84
C GLY A 10 2.82 2.72 11.16
N LEU A 11 3.52 2.29 12.21
CA LEU A 11 2.96 2.08 13.55
C LEU A 11 2.56 3.38 14.25
N GLY A 12 3.19 4.50 13.90
CA GLY A 12 2.96 5.81 14.51
C GLY A 12 1.48 6.16 14.63
N GLY A 13 0.74 6.06 13.51
CA GLY A 13 -0.68 6.39 13.47
C GLY A 13 -1.58 5.44 14.26
N PHE A 14 -1.10 4.24 14.62
CA PHE A 14 -1.87 3.32 15.46
C PHE A 14 -2.11 3.92 16.84
N ASN A 15 -1.20 4.75 17.36
CA ASN A 15 -1.42 5.46 18.63
C ASN A 15 -2.69 6.35 18.58
N ILE A 16 -2.96 6.98 17.43
CA ILE A 16 -4.17 7.77 17.21
C ILE A 16 -5.40 6.86 17.09
N ALA A 17 -5.31 5.78 16.30
CA ALA A 17 -6.40 4.82 16.13
C ALA A 17 -6.79 4.14 17.45
N HIS A 18 -5.80 3.76 18.25
CA HIS A 18 -5.97 3.18 19.58
C HIS A 18 -6.65 4.16 20.54
N ALA A 19 -6.18 5.41 20.62
CA ALA A 19 -6.81 6.42 21.46
C ALA A 19 -8.27 6.67 21.07
N LEU A 20 -8.57 6.78 19.77
CA LEU A 20 -9.94 6.93 19.28
C LEU A 20 -10.80 5.70 19.62
N TYR A 21 -10.27 4.49 19.43
CA TYR A 21 -10.98 3.26 19.77
C TYR A 21 -11.30 3.16 21.26
N GLU A 22 -10.37 3.52 22.14
CA GLU A 22 -10.58 3.46 23.59
C GLU A 22 -11.61 4.49 24.07
N GLU A 23 -11.49 5.74 23.61
CA GLU A 23 -12.23 6.90 24.16
C GLU A 23 -13.54 7.23 23.42
N THR A 24 -13.81 6.59 22.28
CA THR A 24 -14.99 6.89 21.44
C THR A 24 -15.72 5.62 20.96
N ASN A 25 -16.81 5.80 20.21
CA ASN A 25 -17.55 4.72 19.55
C ASN A 25 -17.31 4.68 18.03
N VAL A 26 -16.24 5.28 17.54
CA VAL A 26 -15.91 5.28 16.11
C VAL A 26 -15.66 3.84 15.62
N ASN A 27 -16.22 3.50 14.47
CA ASN A 27 -15.80 2.30 13.71
C ASN A 27 -14.55 2.66 12.89
N ILE A 28 -13.43 1.98 13.12
CA ILE A 28 -12.13 2.35 12.57
C ILE A 28 -11.59 1.27 11.64
N VAL A 29 -11.14 1.69 10.46
CA VAL A 29 -10.25 0.89 9.59
C VAL A 29 -8.92 1.62 9.50
N PHE A 30 -7.90 1.09 10.17
CA PHE A 30 -6.55 1.64 10.19
C PHE A 30 -5.66 0.96 9.16
N LEU A 31 -5.03 1.74 8.28
CA LEU A 31 -4.05 1.31 7.31
C LEU A 31 -2.65 1.83 7.67
N ALA A 32 -1.73 0.91 7.95
CA ALA A 32 -0.30 1.16 8.11
C ALA A 32 0.49 0.79 6.84
N ASP A 33 1.03 1.78 6.15
CA ASP A 33 1.77 1.56 4.89
C ASP A 33 3.28 1.30 5.09
N HIS A 34 3.62 0.28 5.87
CA HIS A 34 5.00 -0.08 6.23
C HIS A 34 5.91 -0.36 5.03
N LYS A 35 5.39 -0.89 3.91
CA LYS A 35 6.18 -1.17 2.70
C LYS A 35 6.85 0.08 2.13
N ASN A 36 6.23 1.23 2.37
CA ASN A 36 6.71 2.52 1.88
C ASN A 36 7.40 3.35 2.97
N LEU A 37 7.65 2.83 4.18
CA LEU A 37 8.38 3.57 5.21
C LEU A 37 9.89 3.69 4.84
N PRO A 38 10.57 4.83 5.11
CA PRO A 38 10.04 6.11 5.59
C PRO A 38 9.49 7.00 4.46
N TYR A 39 8.46 7.79 4.78
CA TYR A 39 7.92 8.78 3.86
C TYR A 39 8.78 10.05 3.79
N GLY A 40 9.48 10.39 4.88
CA GLY A 40 10.24 11.64 5.00
C GLY A 40 11.35 11.82 3.96
N SER A 41 11.90 10.73 3.43
CA SER A 41 12.99 10.73 2.46
C SER A 41 12.54 10.59 1.00
N LYS A 42 11.24 10.40 0.73
CA LYS A 42 10.72 10.19 -0.62
C LYS A 42 10.53 11.51 -1.38
N SER A 43 10.58 11.42 -2.71
CA SER A 43 10.23 12.54 -3.58
C SER A 43 8.73 12.84 -3.58
N ASP A 44 8.35 14.05 -4.01
CA ASP A 44 6.96 14.47 -4.08
C ASP A 44 6.13 13.55 -5.00
N ASP A 45 6.67 13.14 -6.15
CA ASP A 45 5.96 12.28 -7.10
C ASP A 45 5.76 10.86 -6.55
N GLN A 46 6.78 10.32 -5.87
CA GLN A 46 6.67 9.04 -5.17
C GLN A 46 5.60 9.11 -4.09
N LEU A 47 5.60 10.14 -3.24
CA LEU A 47 4.61 10.30 -2.18
C LEU A 47 3.21 10.46 -2.75
N LYS A 48 3.01 11.28 -3.78
CA LYS A 48 1.70 11.44 -4.42
C LYS A 48 1.17 10.12 -4.97
N SER A 49 2.02 9.34 -5.64
CA SER A 49 1.65 8.02 -6.17
C SER A 49 1.23 7.07 -5.04
N ILE A 50 2.06 6.94 -3.99
CA ILE A 50 1.78 6.08 -2.84
C ILE A 50 0.46 6.49 -2.15
N LEU A 51 0.30 7.78 -1.88
CA LEU A 51 -0.91 8.30 -1.22
C LEU A 51 -2.17 8.07 -2.08
N LYS A 52 -2.06 8.19 -3.41
CA LYS A 52 -3.15 7.89 -4.32
C LYS A 52 -3.56 6.42 -4.24
N THR A 53 -2.60 5.49 -4.23
CA THR A 53 -2.88 4.06 -4.06
C THR A 53 -3.58 3.77 -2.73
N ASN A 54 -3.09 4.34 -1.62
CA ASN A 54 -3.69 4.14 -0.30
C ASN A 54 -5.13 4.71 -0.22
N MET A 55 -5.38 5.88 -0.83
CA MET A 55 -6.73 6.45 -0.90
C MET A 55 -7.66 5.65 -1.81
N GLN A 56 -7.15 5.09 -2.90
CA GLN A 56 -7.93 4.20 -3.79
C GLN A 56 -8.34 2.92 -3.05
N TRP A 57 -7.48 2.36 -2.19
CA TRP A 57 -7.84 1.22 -1.35
C TRP A 57 -9.02 1.51 -0.40
N PHE A 58 -9.07 2.69 0.23
CA PHE A 58 -10.24 3.09 1.01
C PHE A 58 -11.49 3.24 0.14
N LYS A 59 -11.35 3.79 -1.07
CA LYS A 59 -12.44 3.96 -2.04
C LYS A 59 -13.08 2.63 -2.42
N ASP A 60 -12.26 1.62 -2.72
CA ASP A 60 -12.70 0.30 -3.15
C ASP A 60 -13.43 -0.45 -2.02
N ARG A 61 -13.14 -0.08 -0.77
CA ARG A 61 -13.84 -0.57 0.43
C ARG A 61 -15.03 0.29 0.84
N HIS A 62 -15.42 1.25 0.00
CA HIS A 62 -16.50 2.21 0.25
C HIS A 62 -16.31 3.06 1.52
N ILE A 63 -15.06 3.33 1.91
CA ILE A 63 -14.70 4.22 3.01
C ILE A 63 -14.32 5.56 2.40
N ASN A 64 -15.19 6.56 2.54
CA ASN A 64 -15.03 7.88 1.94
C ASN A 64 -14.69 8.98 2.95
N GLU A 65 -14.58 8.64 4.24
CA GLU A 65 -14.08 9.56 5.27
C GLU A 65 -12.77 9.03 5.84
N VAL A 66 -11.70 9.82 5.71
CA VAL A 66 -10.34 9.38 6.03
C VAL A 66 -9.59 10.45 6.81
N LEU A 67 -8.97 10.04 7.92
CA LEU A 67 -7.96 10.81 8.64
C LEU A 67 -6.57 10.43 8.15
N ILE A 68 -5.86 11.39 7.56
CA ILE A 68 -4.44 11.28 7.23
C ILE A 68 -3.64 11.57 8.51
N ALA A 69 -3.34 10.51 9.26
CA ALA A 69 -2.64 10.60 10.54
C ALA A 69 -1.13 10.88 10.38
N CYS A 70 -0.53 10.51 9.24
CA CYS A 70 0.88 10.82 9.00
C CYS A 70 1.09 12.32 8.73
N ASN A 71 1.96 12.96 9.51
CA ASN A 71 2.31 14.39 9.35
C ASN A 71 2.95 14.65 7.98
N THR A 72 3.87 13.76 7.56
CA THR A 72 4.52 13.87 6.23
C THR A 72 3.48 13.82 5.11
N ALA A 73 2.52 12.87 5.18
CA ALA A 73 1.44 12.74 4.20
C ALA A 73 0.49 13.94 4.20
N SER A 74 0.19 14.49 5.39
CA SER A 74 -0.68 15.65 5.56
C SER A 74 -0.17 16.92 4.87
N ASN A 75 1.13 17.02 4.53
CA ASN A 75 1.65 18.10 3.70
C ASN A 75 1.02 18.13 2.29
N TYR A 76 0.50 17.00 1.80
CA TYR A 76 -0.09 16.83 0.48
C TYR A 76 -1.63 16.80 0.52
N ILE A 77 -2.26 17.31 1.60
CA ILE A 77 -3.71 17.27 1.77
C ILE A 77 -4.48 17.91 0.61
N ASP A 78 -3.98 19.01 0.05
CA ASP A 78 -4.61 19.74 -1.05
C ASP A 78 -4.65 18.88 -2.34
N TYR A 79 -3.57 18.13 -2.60
CA TYR A 79 -3.52 17.17 -3.71
C TYR A 79 -4.53 16.05 -3.50
N LEU A 80 -4.60 15.45 -2.31
CA LEU A 80 -5.53 14.37 -2.02
C LEU A 80 -6.99 14.80 -2.16
N ARG A 81 -7.34 15.99 -1.67
CA ARG A 81 -8.69 16.56 -1.84
C ARG A 81 -9.03 16.83 -3.31
N SER A 82 -8.04 17.19 -4.14
CA SER A 82 -8.26 17.38 -5.58
C SER A 82 -8.45 16.06 -6.34
N GLU A 83 -7.71 15.01 -5.99
CA GLU A 83 -7.82 13.69 -6.64
C GLU A 83 -9.06 12.91 -6.15
N PHE A 84 -9.48 13.12 -4.90
CA PHE A 84 -10.59 12.42 -4.26
C PHE A 84 -11.68 13.41 -3.77
N PRO A 85 -12.34 14.16 -4.67
CA PRO A 85 -13.28 15.22 -4.28
C PRO A 85 -14.56 14.71 -3.60
N SER A 86 -14.85 13.40 -3.71
CA SER A 86 -15.97 12.76 -3.01
C SER A 86 -15.65 12.33 -1.58
N PHE A 87 -14.40 12.49 -1.13
CA PHE A 87 -13.96 12.10 0.19
C PHE A 87 -14.05 13.26 1.19
N THR A 88 -14.40 12.95 2.43
CA THR A 88 -14.13 13.81 3.57
C THR A 88 -12.73 13.47 4.09
N ILE A 89 -11.73 14.31 3.78
CA ILE A 89 -10.34 14.06 4.18
C ILE A 89 -9.92 15.01 5.30
N HIS A 90 -9.61 14.45 6.46
CA HIS A 90 -9.09 15.14 7.63
C HIS A 90 -7.56 15.08 7.65
N SER A 91 -6.90 16.21 7.89
CA SER A 91 -5.44 16.26 8.08
C SER A 91 -5.10 16.34 9.56
N ILE A 92 -4.13 15.52 10.00
CA ILE A 92 -3.63 15.62 11.37
C ILE A 92 -3.05 17.01 11.66
N ILE A 93 -2.37 17.63 10.69
CA ILE A 93 -1.76 18.96 10.89
C ILE A 93 -2.87 20.00 11.11
N GLU A 94 -3.91 20.01 10.26
CA GLU A 94 -5.04 20.95 10.39
C GLU A 94 -5.83 20.77 11.68
N ILE A 95 -5.90 19.54 12.21
CA ILE A 95 -6.51 19.27 13.52
C ILE A 95 -5.59 19.76 14.64
N THR A 96 -4.30 19.43 14.57
CA THR A 96 -3.30 19.75 15.60
C THR A 96 -3.11 21.25 15.77
N VAL A 97 -3.15 22.05 14.71
CA VAL A 97 -2.99 23.52 14.81
C VAL A 97 -4.11 24.20 15.61
N LYS A 98 -5.29 23.60 15.72
CA LYS A 98 -6.44 24.17 16.45
C LYS A 98 -6.20 24.32 17.94
N GLN A 99 -5.20 23.63 18.49
CA GLN A 99 -4.84 23.75 19.91
C GLN A 99 -3.97 24.97 20.22
N PHE A 100 -3.52 25.70 19.20
CA PHE A 100 -2.63 26.86 19.32
C PHE A 100 -3.31 28.14 18.85
N THR A 101 -2.91 29.27 19.45
CA THR A 101 -3.36 30.60 19.04
C THR A 101 -2.19 31.41 18.49
N ASP A 102 -1.27 31.85 19.35
CA ASP A 102 -0.16 32.75 19.00
C ASP A 102 1.16 32.39 19.73
N GLU A 103 1.26 31.17 20.28
CA GLU A 103 2.42 30.73 21.03
C GLU A 103 3.47 30.09 20.10
N PRO A 104 4.72 30.63 20.01
CA PRO A 104 5.77 30.03 19.21
C PRO A 104 6.13 28.63 19.70
N LEU A 105 6.38 27.73 18.76
CA LEU A 105 6.68 26.32 19.00
C LEU A 105 8.09 25.96 18.54
N VAL A 106 8.67 24.95 19.19
CA VAL A 106 9.74 24.12 18.63
C VAL A 106 9.10 22.86 18.08
N ILE A 107 9.07 22.75 16.76
CA ILE A 107 8.42 21.66 16.05
C ILE A 107 9.47 20.60 15.68
N PHE A 108 9.32 19.41 16.25
CA PHE A 108 10.09 18.23 15.90
C PHE A 108 9.34 17.41 14.85
N GLY A 109 9.95 17.16 13.69
CA GLY A 109 9.31 16.41 12.61
C GLY A 109 10.31 15.69 11.72
N THR A 110 9.80 15.03 10.68
CA THR A 110 10.61 14.48 9.59
C THR A 110 11.23 15.59 8.75
N GLU A 111 12.23 15.27 7.93
CA GLU A 111 12.85 16.21 7.00
C GLU A 111 11.80 16.92 6.14
N LYS A 112 10.86 16.15 5.57
CA LYS A 112 9.79 16.70 4.72
C LYS A 112 8.86 17.63 5.49
N THR A 113 8.47 17.28 6.73
CA THR A 113 7.64 18.16 7.57
C THR A 113 8.35 19.49 7.88
N VAL A 114 9.66 19.43 8.14
CA VAL A 114 10.50 20.61 8.39
C VAL A 114 10.74 21.44 7.13
N GLU A 115 10.85 20.80 5.97
CA GLU A 115 11.02 21.45 4.66
C GLU A 115 9.77 22.25 4.25
N VAL A 116 8.59 21.61 4.34
CA VAL A 116 7.33 22.20 3.84
C VAL A 116 6.80 23.29 4.78
N LYS A 117 7.04 23.16 6.10
CA LYS A 117 6.56 24.10 7.14
C LYS A 117 5.05 24.38 7.07
N LYS A 118 4.23 23.34 6.82
CA LYS A 118 2.77 23.46 6.74
C LYS A 118 2.15 24.04 8.03
N TYR A 119 2.76 23.78 9.18
CA TYR A 119 2.35 24.36 10.46
C TYR A 119 2.43 25.89 10.45
N ASP A 120 3.52 26.51 9.97
CA ASP A 120 3.63 27.99 9.87
C ASP A 120 2.57 28.58 8.94
N GLN A 121 2.28 27.90 7.82
CA GLN A 121 1.29 28.33 6.85
C GLN A 121 -0.12 28.38 7.45
N LEU A 122 -0.45 27.42 8.32
CA LEU A 122 -1.77 27.33 8.95
C LEU A 122 -1.90 28.16 10.23
N LEU A 123 -0.81 28.27 11.01
CA LEU A 123 -0.74 29.07 12.23
C LEU A 123 -0.57 30.57 11.95
N ASN A 124 -0.04 30.93 10.78
CA ASN A 124 0.24 32.31 10.38
C ASN A 124 1.25 33.03 11.29
N TYR A 125 2.20 32.28 11.87
CA TYR A 125 3.38 32.78 12.57
C TYR A 125 4.57 31.81 12.42
N GLU A 126 5.79 32.33 12.61
CA GLU A 126 7.02 31.55 12.45
C GLU A 126 7.31 30.66 13.66
N ASN A 127 7.65 29.40 13.41
CA ASN A 127 8.09 28.45 14.43
C ASN A 127 9.55 28.01 14.21
N THR A 128 10.15 27.46 15.26
CA THR A 128 11.47 26.82 15.16
C THR A 128 11.29 25.37 14.76
N TYR A 129 12.00 24.91 13.73
CA TYR A 129 11.90 23.52 13.27
C TYR A 129 13.20 22.76 13.52
N HIS A 130 13.08 21.49 13.88
CA HIS A 130 14.20 20.59 14.05
C HIS A 130 13.85 19.20 13.51
N ALA A 131 14.61 18.73 12.50
CA ALA A 131 14.37 17.45 11.86
C ALA A 131 14.96 16.31 12.71
N LEU A 132 14.15 15.29 13.00
CA LEU A 132 14.54 14.07 13.71
C LEU A 132 14.38 12.85 12.79
N GLY A 133 15.10 12.87 11.66
CA GLY A 133 14.91 11.94 10.53
C GLY A 133 14.91 10.46 10.88
N GLN A 134 15.83 10.04 11.75
CA GLN A 134 16.02 8.62 12.11
C GLN A 134 15.10 8.16 13.24
N LEU A 135 14.41 9.09 13.91
CA LEU A 135 13.67 8.78 15.12
C LEU A 135 12.50 7.82 14.86
N ALA A 136 11.79 7.98 13.75
CA ALA A 136 10.68 7.08 13.39
C ALA A 136 11.19 5.65 13.18
N GLU A 137 12.27 5.46 12.42
CA GLU A 137 12.88 4.15 12.17
C GLU A 137 13.39 3.49 13.44
N LEU A 138 14.04 4.26 14.33
CA LEU A 138 14.52 3.75 15.63
C LEU A 138 13.36 3.27 16.51
N ILE A 139 12.23 3.98 16.49
CA ILE A 139 11.01 3.56 17.21
C ILE A 139 10.44 2.27 16.61
N GLU A 140 10.42 2.14 15.27
CA GLU A 140 9.99 0.93 14.55
C GLU A 140 10.95 -0.26 14.73
N ALA A 141 12.24 -0.03 14.93
CA ALA A 141 13.23 -1.07 15.17
C ALA A 141 13.16 -1.68 16.59
N ASN A 142 12.59 -0.94 17.56
CA ASN A 142 12.54 -1.31 18.98
C ASN A 142 13.92 -1.45 19.67
N ASP A 143 14.95 -0.78 19.18
CA ASP A 143 16.26 -0.75 19.85
C ASP A 143 16.31 0.41 20.86
N ALA A 144 16.26 0.07 22.16
CA ALA A 144 16.25 1.07 23.22
C ALA A 144 17.58 1.84 23.36
N SER A 145 18.72 1.19 23.09
CA SER A 145 20.04 1.79 23.25
C SER A 145 20.29 2.87 22.20
N ASP A 146 20.02 2.53 20.94
CA ASP A 146 20.22 3.45 19.82
C ASP A 146 19.27 4.64 19.90
N LEU A 147 18.02 4.40 20.34
CA LEU A 147 17.04 5.46 20.58
C LEU A 147 17.49 6.46 21.65
N GLU A 148 17.99 6.00 22.80
CA GLU A 148 18.46 6.88 23.87
C GLU A 148 19.69 7.70 23.46
N ALA A 149 20.64 7.08 22.76
CA ALA A 149 21.82 7.75 22.22
C ALA A 149 21.43 8.84 21.21
N TYR A 150 20.46 8.54 20.34
CA TYR A 150 19.93 9.48 19.34
C TYR A 150 19.26 10.69 20.00
N LEU A 151 18.33 10.46 20.95
CA LEU A 151 17.66 11.54 21.66
C LEU A 151 18.64 12.44 22.43
N ALA A 152 19.64 11.84 23.11
CA ALA A 152 20.67 12.60 23.81
C ALA A 152 21.48 13.49 22.87
N SER A 153 21.86 12.96 21.70
CA SER A 153 22.58 13.71 20.67
C SER A 153 21.76 14.88 20.13
N GLN A 154 20.52 14.63 19.71
CA GLN A 154 19.70 15.62 19.00
C GLN A 154 19.08 16.67 19.93
N LEU A 155 18.68 16.28 21.14
CA LEU A 155 17.85 17.11 22.00
C LEU A 155 18.61 17.79 23.16
N SER A 156 19.89 17.49 23.35
CA SER A 156 20.69 18.04 24.47
C SER A 156 20.65 19.57 24.58
N GLN A 157 20.54 20.28 23.45
CA GLN A 157 20.45 21.74 23.39
C GLN A 157 19.17 22.32 24.03
N TYR A 158 18.11 21.53 24.18
CA TYR A 158 16.81 21.97 24.70
C TYR A 158 16.65 21.75 26.22
N LYS A 159 17.59 21.05 26.85
CA LYS A 159 17.50 20.60 28.26
C LYS A 159 17.32 21.72 29.27
N HIS A 160 17.82 22.91 28.96
CA HIS A 160 17.84 24.04 29.88
C HIS A 160 16.94 25.21 29.44
N THR A 161 16.21 25.07 28.33
CA THR A 161 15.39 26.13 27.77
C THR A 161 13.92 25.77 27.88
N GLU A 162 13.14 26.61 28.56
CA GLU A 162 11.71 26.39 28.72
C GLU A 162 10.95 26.85 27.48
N GLN A 163 10.33 25.92 26.76
CA GLN A 163 9.64 26.19 25.49
C GLN A 163 8.38 25.33 25.35
N ASN A 164 7.58 25.63 24.33
CA ASN A 164 6.50 24.79 23.85
C ASN A 164 7.02 23.90 22.72
N TYR A 165 6.99 22.57 22.90
CA TYR A 165 7.46 21.61 21.91
C TYR A 165 6.28 20.90 21.25
N LEU A 166 6.29 20.75 19.94
CA LEU A 166 5.31 19.98 19.21
C LEU A 166 5.97 18.76 18.56
N LEU A 167 5.43 17.57 18.86
CA LEU A 167 5.81 16.32 18.21
C LEU A 167 5.01 16.14 16.91
N ALA A 168 5.54 16.67 15.81
CA ALA A 168 4.93 16.64 14.47
C ALA A 168 5.29 15.37 13.68
N CYS A 169 5.26 14.22 14.36
CA CYS A 169 5.33 12.88 13.78
C CYS A 169 4.62 11.93 14.74
N THR A 170 3.78 11.04 14.20
CA THR A 170 2.94 10.14 15.00
C THR A 170 3.77 9.14 15.81
N HIS A 171 4.90 8.68 15.27
CA HIS A 171 5.86 7.83 16.02
C HIS A 171 6.36 8.50 17.29
N TYR A 172 6.57 9.82 17.27
CA TYR A 172 7.25 10.51 18.36
C TYR A 172 6.40 10.49 19.63
N SER A 173 5.07 10.54 19.51
CA SER A 173 4.14 10.43 20.64
C SER A 173 4.18 9.07 21.34
N ILE A 174 4.59 7.99 20.67
CA ILE A 174 4.69 6.65 21.28
C ILE A 174 5.67 6.66 22.46
N ILE A 175 6.74 7.45 22.36
CA ILE A 175 7.82 7.51 23.33
C ILE A 175 7.78 8.81 24.16
N LEU A 176 6.60 9.39 24.36
CA LEU A 176 6.43 10.68 25.04
C LEU A 176 7.18 10.76 26.39
N ASN A 177 7.16 9.67 27.15
CA ASN A 177 7.84 9.54 28.44
C ASN A 177 9.38 9.63 28.35
N LYS A 178 9.98 9.33 27.19
CA LYS A 178 11.44 9.36 26.97
C LYS A 178 12.00 10.76 26.73
N TYR A 179 11.17 11.77 26.47
CA TYR A 179 11.64 13.15 26.26
C TYR A 179 11.90 13.92 27.55
N ALA A 180 11.33 13.50 28.68
CA ALA A 180 11.42 14.19 29.96
C ALA A 180 12.86 14.56 30.41
N PRO A 181 13.92 13.75 30.14
CA PRO A 181 15.30 14.11 30.47
C PRO A 181 15.91 15.21 29.60
N TYR A 182 15.31 15.51 28.43
CA TYR A 182 15.90 16.35 27.38
C TYR A 182 15.12 17.62 27.09
N LEU A 183 13.80 17.64 27.36
CA LEU A 183 12.94 18.77 27.07
C LEU A 183 12.42 19.39 28.36
N LYS A 184 12.57 20.70 28.50
CA LYS A 184 12.00 21.47 29.62
C LYS A 184 10.86 22.35 29.09
N GLY A 185 9.63 22.12 29.55
CA GLY A 185 8.46 22.90 29.15
C GLY A 185 7.26 22.03 28.81
N LYS A 186 6.34 22.53 27.99
CA LYS A 186 5.14 21.79 27.57
C LYS A 186 5.44 21.01 26.29
N ILE A 187 5.03 19.75 26.25
CA ILE A 187 5.11 18.90 25.06
C ILE A 187 3.68 18.66 24.57
N TYR A 188 3.45 19.00 23.32
CA TYR A 188 2.18 18.85 22.62
C TYR A 188 2.30 17.75 21.57
N ASP A 189 1.17 17.08 21.33
CA ASP A 189 1.02 16.16 20.23
C ASP A 189 -0.34 16.31 19.54
N SER A 190 -0.73 15.31 18.76
CA SER A 190 -1.94 15.32 17.95
C SER A 190 -3.08 14.47 18.55
N ILE A 191 -2.89 13.77 19.68
CA ILE A 191 -3.89 12.81 20.18
C ILE A 191 -5.13 13.54 20.70
N ALA A 192 -4.94 14.42 21.68
CA ALA A 192 -6.03 15.17 22.29
C ALA A 192 -6.90 15.97 21.29
N PRO A 193 -6.33 16.76 20.34
CA PRO A 193 -7.15 17.48 19.36
C PRO A 193 -7.86 16.54 18.38
N VAL A 194 -7.29 15.37 18.05
CA VAL A 194 -8.00 14.37 17.24
C VAL A 194 -9.18 13.80 18.01
N LEU A 195 -9.01 13.43 19.29
CA LEU A 195 -10.11 12.96 20.13
C LEU A 195 -11.26 13.97 20.19
N ASP A 196 -10.97 15.27 20.35
CA ASP A 196 -12.01 16.31 20.42
C ASP A 196 -12.83 16.42 19.12
N VAL A 197 -12.20 16.21 17.96
CA VAL A 197 -12.88 16.22 16.65
C VAL A 197 -13.84 15.05 16.49
N PHE A 198 -13.48 13.87 17.00
CA PHE A 198 -14.23 12.62 16.78
C PHE A 198 -15.03 12.15 18.01
N LYS A 199 -15.07 12.92 19.11
CA LYS A 199 -15.74 12.53 20.36
C LYS A 199 -17.23 12.19 20.21
N ASP A 200 -17.90 12.85 19.27
CA ASP A 200 -19.35 12.73 19.06
C ASP A 200 -19.69 11.72 17.93
N TYR A 201 -18.72 10.95 17.44
CA TYR A 201 -18.97 9.90 16.45
C TYR A 201 -19.75 8.73 17.05
N ASP A 202 -20.81 8.34 16.37
CA ASP A 202 -21.64 7.18 16.70
C ASP A 202 -21.46 6.09 15.62
N GLY A 203 -20.72 5.05 15.98
CA GLY A 203 -20.42 3.90 15.13
C GLY A 203 -20.54 2.59 15.90
N GLU A 204 -20.40 1.48 15.18
CA GLU A 204 -20.22 0.17 15.81
C GLU A 204 -18.75 0.07 16.22
N LYS A 205 -18.46 0.24 17.52
CA LYS A 205 -17.10 0.20 18.09
C LYS A 205 -16.34 -1.06 17.64
N GLN A 206 -15.59 -0.93 16.56
CA GLN A 206 -14.79 -1.97 15.91
C GLN A 206 -13.48 -1.33 15.43
N LEU A 207 -12.42 -2.14 15.43
CA LEU A 207 -11.10 -1.74 14.95
C LEU A 207 -10.57 -2.83 14.03
N GLU A 208 -10.46 -2.50 12.75
CA GLU A 208 -9.73 -3.30 11.78
C GLU A 208 -8.35 -2.69 11.56
N VAL A 209 -7.31 -3.52 11.59
CA VAL A 209 -5.93 -3.11 11.36
C VAL A 209 -5.41 -3.80 10.11
N VAL A 210 -4.90 -3.00 9.17
CA VAL A 210 -4.37 -3.46 7.89
C VAL A 210 -2.94 -2.94 7.72
N SER A 211 -2.04 -3.77 7.20
CA SER A 211 -0.65 -3.40 6.94
C SER A 211 -0.21 -3.79 5.53
N SER A 212 0.48 -2.88 4.84
CA SER A 212 1.16 -3.19 3.57
C SER A 212 2.48 -3.93 3.75
N GLY A 213 3.04 -3.95 4.96
CA GLY A 213 4.27 -4.67 5.29
C GLY A 213 4.02 -5.95 6.10
N ASN A 214 5.00 -6.35 6.91
CA ASN A 214 4.95 -7.57 7.71
C ASN A 214 3.87 -7.50 8.82
N VAL A 215 2.73 -8.17 8.59
CA VAL A 215 1.57 -8.19 9.50
C VAL A 215 1.91 -8.71 10.90
N LYS A 216 2.73 -9.75 11.00
CA LYS A 216 3.12 -10.34 12.28
C LYS A 216 3.98 -9.36 13.07
N HIS A 217 4.91 -8.69 12.40
CA HIS A 217 5.74 -7.68 13.05
C HIS A 217 4.87 -6.55 13.63
N LEU A 218 3.94 -5.99 12.85
CA LEU A 218 3.03 -4.95 13.35
C LEU A 218 2.19 -5.46 14.53
N GLN A 219 1.65 -6.69 14.44
CA GLN A 219 0.86 -7.28 15.50
C GLN A 219 1.65 -7.42 16.81
N ASP A 220 2.88 -7.94 16.74
CA ASP A 220 3.77 -8.09 17.89
C ASP A 220 4.12 -6.70 18.50
N ARG A 221 4.32 -5.69 17.64
CA ARG A 221 4.59 -4.31 18.09
C ARG A 221 3.40 -3.67 18.77
N ILE A 222 2.19 -3.85 18.24
CA ILE A 222 0.95 -3.34 18.86
C ILE A 222 0.79 -3.95 20.25
N TYR A 223 0.91 -5.28 20.37
CA TYR A 223 0.82 -5.96 21.66
C TYR A 223 1.88 -5.44 22.64
N SER A 224 3.13 -5.30 22.20
CA SER A 224 4.23 -4.85 23.07
C SER A 224 4.09 -3.41 23.58
N LEU A 225 3.43 -2.51 22.83
CA LEU A 225 3.34 -1.09 23.19
C LEU A 225 2.01 -0.74 23.85
N PHE A 226 0.93 -1.41 23.46
CA PHE A 226 -0.44 -1.06 23.86
C PHE A 226 -1.10 -2.16 24.70
N GLU A 227 -0.43 -3.31 24.93
CA GLU A 227 -0.99 -4.49 25.61
C GLU A 227 -2.32 -4.97 24.99
N MET A 228 -2.50 -4.71 23.69
CA MET A 228 -3.71 -5.01 22.94
C MET A 228 -3.51 -6.22 22.04
N GLU A 229 -4.29 -7.28 22.26
CA GLU A 229 -4.38 -8.41 21.34
C GLU A 229 -5.37 -8.11 20.22
N LEU A 230 -4.89 -8.14 18.97
CA LEU A 230 -5.72 -8.02 17.77
C LEU A 230 -5.10 -8.79 16.60
N THR A 231 -5.87 -8.93 15.51
CA THR A 231 -5.36 -9.49 14.25
C THR A 231 -5.03 -8.36 13.27
N VAL A 232 -3.82 -8.38 12.71
CA VAL A 232 -3.42 -7.50 11.62
C VAL A 232 -3.65 -8.21 10.28
N ASN A 233 -4.45 -7.61 9.42
CA ASN A 233 -4.72 -8.13 8.08
C ASN A 233 -3.67 -7.59 7.07
N PRO A 234 -3.29 -8.37 6.05
CA PRO A 234 -2.46 -7.85 4.96
C PRO A 234 -3.28 -6.88 4.11
N LEU A 235 -2.63 -5.86 3.55
CA LEU A 235 -3.24 -4.93 2.59
C LEU A 235 -3.72 -5.68 1.34
N SER A 236 -2.87 -6.58 0.86
CA SER A 236 -3.13 -7.51 -0.25
C SER A 236 -3.77 -8.78 0.32
N PRO A 237 -5.05 -9.07 0.06
CA PRO A 237 -5.62 -10.33 0.45
C PRO A 237 -5.05 -11.47 -0.39
N ASP A 238 -5.10 -12.68 0.16
CA ASP A 238 -4.71 -13.86 -0.58
C ASP A 238 -5.65 -14.06 -1.78
N PHE A 239 -5.10 -14.24 -2.97
CA PHE A 239 -5.88 -14.58 -4.14
C PHE A 239 -5.16 -15.55 -5.05
N LYS A 240 -5.93 -16.36 -5.76
CA LYS A 240 -5.42 -17.34 -6.70
C LYS A 240 -5.75 -16.90 -8.11
N MET A 241 -4.72 -16.86 -8.95
CA MET A 241 -4.85 -16.59 -10.38
C MET A 241 -4.38 -17.78 -11.20
N VAL A 242 -5.12 -18.09 -12.26
CA VAL A 242 -4.76 -19.12 -13.24
C VAL A 242 -4.47 -18.46 -14.58
N VAL A 243 -3.28 -18.69 -15.11
CA VAL A 243 -2.81 -18.11 -16.38
C VAL A 243 -2.64 -19.23 -17.40
N VAL A 244 -3.30 -19.09 -18.54
CA VAL A 244 -3.25 -20.01 -19.68
C VAL A 244 -2.92 -19.26 -20.97
N SER A 245 -2.47 -19.99 -22.00
CA SER A 245 -2.17 -19.41 -23.31
C SER A 245 -2.08 -20.49 -24.39
N ASP A 246 -2.19 -20.07 -25.66
CA ASP A 246 -1.82 -20.86 -26.84
C ASP A 246 -2.49 -22.25 -26.86
N ASN A 247 -3.82 -22.31 -26.64
CA ASN A 247 -4.58 -23.56 -26.67
C ASN A 247 -4.95 -23.99 -28.09
N HIS A 248 -4.88 -23.10 -29.08
CA HIS A 248 -5.01 -23.41 -30.51
C HIS A 248 -6.21 -24.31 -30.83
N SER A 249 -7.43 -23.80 -30.61
CA SER A 249 -8.68 -24.54 -30.82
C SER A 249 -8.98 -25.69 -29.83
N LEU A 250 -8.09 -26.02 -28.90
CA LEU A 250 -8.39 -27.01 -27.86
C LEU A 250 -9.35 -26.43 -26.81
N ARG A 251 -10.60 -26.90 -26.84
CA ARG A 251 -11.67 -26.44 -25.93
C ARG A 251 -11.65 -27.13 -24.55
N LYS A 252 -11.36 -28.43 -24.54
CA LYS A 252 -11.40 -29.27 -23.33
C LYS A 252 -10.48 -28.78 -22.21
N PRO A 253 -9.25 -28.29 -22.49
CA PRO A 253 -8.37 -27.77 -21.46
C PRO A 253 -8.97 -26.63 -20.65
N LEU A 254 -9.57 -25.63 -21.32
CA LEU A 254 -10.16 -24.47 -20.63
C LEU A 254 -11.27 -24.89 -19.67
N HIS A 255 -12.20 -25.74 -20.13
CA HIS A 255 -13.29 -26.24 -19.30
C HIS A 255 -12.79 -27.08 -18.10
N ALA A 256 -11.75 -27.90 -18.31
CA ALA A 256 -11.18 -28.72 -17.24
C ALA A 256 -10.51 -27.85 -16.18
N ILE A 257 -9.75 -26.83 -16.60
CA ILE A 257 -9.03 -25.91 -15.72
C ILE A 257 -10.00 -25.05 -14.89
N LEU A 258 -11.07 -24.52 -15.49
CA LEU A 258 -12.12 -23.80 -14.75
C LEU A 258 -12.72 -24.66 -13.63
N LYS A 259 -12.93 -25.95 -13.92
CA LYS A 259 -13.51 -26.89 -12.95
C LYS A 259 -12.51 -27.31 -11.87
N GLU A 260 -11.24 -27.48 -12.22
CA GLU A 260 -10.18 -27.89 -11.29
C GLU A 260 -9.78 -26.76 -10.33
N HIS A 261 -9.97 -25.51 -10.75
CA HIS A 261 -9.63 -24.32 -9.98
C HIS A 261 -10.84 -23.42 -9.75
N ASP A 262 -11.97 -24.01 -9.33
CA ASP A 262 -13.19 -23.25 -8.99
C ASP A 262 -13.00 -22.29 -7.79
N ASP A 263 -11.88 -22.43 -7.08
CA ASP A 263 -11.37 -21.56 -6.02
C ASP A 263 -10.54 -20.36 -6.53
N ALA A 264 -10.22 -20.30 -7.83
CA ALA A 264 -9.44 -19.19 -8.38
C ALA A 264 -10.27 -17.91 -8.50
N SER A 265 -9.71 -16.80 -8.04
CA SER A 265 -10.31 -15.48 -8.12
C SER A 265 -10.25 -14.89 -9.53
N ILE A 266 -9.22 -15.26 -10.30
CA ILE A 266 -8.93 -14.67 -11.61
C ILE A 266 -8.47 -15.75 -12.59
N PHE A 267 -9.00 -15.72 -13.80
CA PHE A 267 -8.52 -16.50 -14.93
C PHE A 267 -8.07 -15.59 -16.06
N VAL A 268 -6.89 -15.85 -16.60
CA VAL A 268 -6.25 -15.07 -17.67
C VAL A 268 -5.92 -15.98 -18.84
N HIS A 269 -6.24 -15.54 -20.06
CA HIS A 269 -5.84 -16.18 -21.30
C HIS A 269 -5.01 -15.24 -22.16
N CYS A 270 -3.73 -15.53 -22.34
CA CYS A 270 -2.80 -14.67 -23.06
C CYS A 270 -2.90 -14.78 -24.60
N GLY A 271 -4.07 -15.10 -25.15
CA GLY A 271 -4.34 -15.23 -26.60
C GLY A 271 -4.02 -16.57 -27.26
N ASP A 272 -4.24 -16.64 -28.57
CA ASP A 272 -4.20 -17.82 -29.45
C ASP A 272 -5.27 -18.87 -29.07
N VAL A 273 -6.52 -18.40 -29.00
CA VAL A 273 -7.71 -19.20 -28.65
C VAL A 273 -8.29 -19.92 -29.87
N GLU A 274 -8.48 -19.18 -30.97
CA GLU A 274 -9.02 -19.63 -32.27
C GLU A 274 -10.49 -20.11 -32.26
N PHE A 275 -11.29 -19.72 -31.26
CA PHE A 275 -12.75 -19.91 -31.24
C PHE A 275 -13.45 -18.89 -30.34
N ASP A 276 -14.78 -18.81 -30.49
CA ASP A 276 -15.68 -18.01 -29.66
C ASP A 276 -16.71 -18.95 -29.00
N GLU A 277 -16.57 -19.15 -27.68
CA GLU A 277 -17.48 -19.98 -26.87
C GLU A 277 -17.69 -19.40 -25.46
N PRO A 278 -18.84 -19.64 -24.81
CA PRO A 278 -19.17 -19.07 -23.50
C PRO A 278 -18.17 -19.37 -22.37
N VAL A 279 -17.33 -20.40 -22.53
CA VAL A 279 -16.26 -20.70 -21.57
C VAL A 279 -15.30 -19.52 -21.40
N LEU A 280 -15.13 -18.70 -22.44
CA LEU A 280 -14.23 -17.55 -22.47
C LEU A 280 -14.75 -16.39 -21.62
N ASP A 281 -16.04 -16.31 -21.31
CA ASP A 281 -16.63 -15.28 -20.43
C ASP A 281 -16.05 -15.34 -19.01
N HIS A 282 -15.44 -16.46 -18.63
CA HIS A 282 -14.77 -16.65 -17.35
C HIS A 282 -13.29 -16.19 -17.35
N TYR A 283 -12.73 -15.84 -18.51
CA TYR A 283 -11.33 -15.47 -18.67
C TYR A 283 -11.20 -14.00 -19.11
N TYR A 284 -10.15 -13.33 -18.64
CA TYR A 284 -9.64 -12.15 -19.32
C TYR A 284 -8.81 -12.60 -20.52
N VAL A 285 -9.33 -12.39 -21.73
CA VAL A 285 -8.73 -12.87 -22.99
C VAL A 285 -8.22 -11.70 -23.81
N VAL A 286 -6.99 -11.83 -24.32
CA VAL A 286 -6.39 -10.90 -25.30
C VAL A 286 -6.21 -11.58 -26.66
N ASN A 287 -6.07 -10.81 -27.73
CA ASN A 287 -5.78 -11.36 -29.06
C ASN A 287 -4.36 -11.95 -29.09
N GLY A 288 -4.25 -13.15 -29.66
CA GLY A 288 -2.99 -13.68 -30.17
C GLY A 288 -2.86 -13.57 -31.68
N ASN A 289 -1.67 -13.85 -32.21
CA ASN A 289 -1.41 -13.71 -33.64
C ASN A 289 -2.08 -14.81 -34.49
N ASN A 290 -2.73 -15.79 -33.88
CA ASN A 290 -3.56 -16.79 -34.55
C ASN A 290 -5.07 -16.49 -34.39
N ASP A 291 -5.46 -15.44 -33.66
CA ASP A 291 -6.86 -15.02 -33.51
C ASP A 291 -7.28 -14.05 -34.64
N TYR A 292 -7.29 -14.52 -35.89
CA TYR A 292 -7.36 -13.71 -37.12
C TYR A 292 -8.55 -12.74 -37.27
N THR A 293 -9.61 -12.86 -36.47
CA THR A 293 -10.74 -11.93 -36.49
C THR A 293 -10.61 -10.80 -35.45
N ASP A 294 -9.50 -10.78 -34.71
CA ASP A 294 -9.22 -9.90 -33.57
C ASP A 294 -10.44 -9.71 -32.65
N PRO A 295 -11.04 -10.82 -32.15
CA PRO A 295 -12.29 -10.74 -31.40
C PRO A 295 -12.13 -10.12 -30.01
N PHE A 296 -10.90 -9.97 -29.51
CA PHE A 296 -10.58 -9.46 -28.18
C PHE A 296 -9.78 -8.14 -28.26
N ALA A 297 -9.34 -7.63 -27.10
CA ALA A 297 -8.40 -6.51 -27.04
C ALA A 297 -6.96 -7.02 -27.20
N ASP A 298 -6.07 -6.19 -27.73
CA ASP A 298 -4.64 -6.53 -27.86
C ASP A 298 -3.93 -6.57 -26.49
N GLU A 299 -4.36 -5.71 -25.58
CA GLU A 299 -3.91 -5.65 -24.19
C GLU A 299 -5.08 -5.40 -23.25
N ILE A 300 -5.02 -5.98 -22.06
CA ILE A 300 -5.94 -5.71 -20.96
C ILE A 300 -5.11 -5.34 -19.73
N VAL A 301 -5.51 -4.28 -19.03
CA VAL A 301 -5.00 -3.94 -17.70
C VAL A 301 -6.15 -4.05 -16.72
N ILE A 302 -5.97 -4.85 -15.68
CA ILE A 302 -6.93 -4.99 -14.58
C ILE A 302 -6.26 -4.71 -13.25
N ASP A 303 -7.04 -4.14 -12.33
CA ASP A 303 -6.66 -4.05 -10.93
C ASP A 303 -7.28 -5.22 -10.17
N ALA A 304 -6.42 -5.98 -9.49
CA ALA A 304 -6.76 -7.11 -8.66
C ALA A 304 -6.22 -6.83 -7.25
N TYR A 305 -7.08 -6.28 -6.40
CA TYR A 305 -6.71 -5.82 -5.07
C TYR A 305 -5.64 -4.72 -5.11
N ASP A 306 -4.45 -4.94 -4.58
CA ASP A 306 -3.33 -3.99 -4.63
C ASP A 306 -2.38 -4.24 -5.81
N LYS A 307 -2.71 -5.20 -6.69
CA LYS A 307 -1.90 -5.52 -7.87
C LYS A 307 -2.55 -5.03 -9.14
N THR A 308 -1.79 -4.34 -9.97
CA THR A 308 -2.16 -4.07 -11.36
C THR A 308 -1.58 -5.18 -12.25
N ILE A 309 -2.40 -5.80 -13.09
CA ILE A 309 -2.04 -6.93 -13.95
C ILE A 309 -2.18 -6.50 -15.41
N LEU A 310 -1.07 -6.57 -16.15
CA LEU A 310 -1.03 -6.41 -17.61
C LEU A 310 -1.13 -7.78 -18.29
N ILE A 311 -2.07 -7.92 -19.22
CA ILE A 311 -2.28 -9.12 -20.03
C ILE A 311 -2.07 -8.72 -21.48
N THR A 312 -1.24 -9.48 -22.21
CA THR A 312 -0.95 -9.23 -23.63
C THR A 312 -0.53 -10.54 -24.32
N HIS A 313 -0.58 -10.60 -25.64
CA HIS A 313 0.09 -11.67 -26.38
C HIS A 313 1.47 -11.22 -26.87
N GLY A 314 2.51 -12.03 -26.65
CA GLY A 314 3.91 -11.63 -26.83
C GLY A 314 4.31 -11.21 -28.26
N HIS A 315 3.47 -11.47 -29.27
CA HIS A 315 3.67 -11.01 -30.64
C HIS A 315 3.74 -9.48 -30.78
N LEU A 316 3.10 -8.70 -29.91
CA LEU A 316 3.19 -7.23 -29.98
C LEU A 316 4.61 -6.71 -29.66
N TYR A 317 5.48 -7.57 -29.13
CA TYR A 317 6.78 -7.24 -28.59
C TYR A 317 7.92 -7.99 -29.31
N PHE A 318 8.01 -7.84 -30.63
CA PHE A 318 9.05 -8.45 -31.47
C PHE A 318 10.41 -7.75 -31.34
N ALA A 319 11.27 -8.18 -30.41
CA ALA A 319 12.69 -7.80 -30.39
C ALA A 319 13.57 -8.79 -29.62
N VAL A 320 14.89 -8.72 -29.83
CA VAL A 320 15.95 -9.36 -29.01
C VAL A 320 15.82 -8.99 -27.51
N GLN A 321 15.01 -7.98 -27.19
CA GLN A 321 14.79 -7.38 -25.87
C GLN A 321 13.30 -7.39 -25.45
N ARG A 322 12.52 -8.43 -25.82
CA ARG A 322 11.07 -8.49 -25.48
C ARG A 322 10.78 -8.22 -24.01
N LEU A 323 11.52 -8.86 -23.11
CA LEU A 323 11.32 -8.69 -21.67
C LEU A 323 11.53 -7.24 -21.25
N ASP A 324 12.50 -6.54 -21.83
CA ASP A 324 12.76 -5.14 -21.54
C ASP A 324 11.61 -4.24 -22.02
N LEU A 325 11.01 -4.56 -23.18
CA LEU A 325 9.82 -3.83 -23.65
C LEU A 325 8.59 -4.09 -22.77
N LEU A 326 8.38 -5.32 -22.32
CA LEU A 326 7.31 -5.66 -21.39
C LEU A 326 7.49 -4.95 -20.04
N LYS A 327 8.73 -4.80 -19.56
CA LYS A 327 9.06 -4.00 -18.37
C LYS A 327 8.79 -2.51 -18.56
N ILE A 328 9.15 -1.96 -19.72
CA ILE A 328 8.83 -0.56 -20.04
C ILE A 328 7.31 -0.37 -20.01
N ARG A 329 6.57 -1.27 -20.67
CA ARG A 329 5.11 -1.22 -20.68
C ARG A 329 4.52 -1.37 -19.27
N SER A 330 5.03 -2.30 -18.46
CA SER A 330 4.55 -2.48 -17.08
C SER A 330 4.73 -1.19 -16.27
N ASN A 331 5.86 -0.51 -16.41
CA ASN A 331 6.10 0.77 -15.74
C ASN A 331 5.18 1.89 -16.23
N GLU A 332 4.86 1.94 -17.53
CA GLU A 332 3.92 2.93 -18.08
C GLU A 332 2.50 2.78 -17.52
N VAL A 333 2.06 1.54 -17.30
CA VAL A 333 0.70 1.24 -16.81
C VAL A 333 0.65 0.95 -15.31
N GLY A 334 1.79 0.98 -14.62
CA GLY A 334 1.89 0.65 -13.20
C GLY A 334 1.66 -0.82 -12.84
N ALA A 335 1.85 -1.76 -13.77
CA ALA A 335 1.61 -3.18 -13.55
C ALA A 335 2.68 -3.84 -12.66
N ASN A 336 2.21 -4.62 -11.69
CA ASN A 336 3.02 -5.49 -10.82
C ASN A 336 3.17 -6.89 -11.40
N ILE A 337 2.24 -7.34 -12.24
CA ILE A 337 2.27 -8.64 -12.89
C ILE A 337 2.04 -8.47 -14.39
N VAL A 338 2.86 -9.10 -15.23
CA VAL A 338 2.70 -9.13 -16.68
C VAL A 338 2.53 -10.57 -17.13
N CYS A 339 1.37 -10.89 -17.69
CA CYS A 339 1.05 -12.20 -18.26
C CYS A 339 1.15 -12.15 -19.78
N PHE A 340 1.96 -13.03 -20.39
CA PHE A 340 2.09 -13.08 -21.85
C PHE A 340 2.20 -14.50 -22.44
N GLY A 341 1.76 -14.64 -23.70
CA GLY A 341 1.78 -15.88 -24.51
C GLY A 341 2.87 -15.92 -25.59
N HIS A 342 2.59 -16.57 -26.73
CA HIS A 342 3.36 -16.54 -27.99
C HIS A 342 4.64 -17.39 -28.07
N GLU A 343 5.42 -17.47 -26.98
CA GLU A 343 6.68 -18.25 -26.97
C GLU A 343 6.44 -19.76 -26.81
N HIS A 344 5.29 -20.17 -26.27
CA HIS A 344 5.02 -21.53 -25.85
C HIS A 344 6.15 -22.10 -24.96
N ARG A 345 6.66 -21.26 -24.06
CA ARG A 345 7.75 -21.61 -23.15
C ARG A 345 7.37 -21.08 -21.78
N TYR A 346 7.35 -21.98 -20.81
CA TYR A 346 7.12 -21.59 -19.43
C TYR A 346 8.25 -20.68 -18.96
N GLN A 347 7.90 -19.52 -18.43
CA GLN A 347 8.89 -18.54 -17.99
C GLN A 347 8.38 -17.77 -16.77
N ILE A 348 9.28 -17.54 -15.82
CA ILE A 348 9.11 -16.62 -14.70
C ILE A 348 10.33 -15.70 -14.70
N VAL A 349 10.09 -14.40 -14.68
CA VAL A 349 11.11 -13.37 -14.48
C VAL A 349 10.63 -12.45 -13.38
N GLU A 350 11.35 -12.46 -12.26
CA GLU A 350 11.16 -11.49 -11.18
C GLU A 350 12.20 -10.39 -11.37
N ASP A 351 11.75 -9.14 -11.50
CA ASP A 351 12.62 -7.97 -11.65
C ASP A 351 12.12 -6.84 -10.76
N GLU A 352 12.85 -6.56 -9.68
CA GLU A 352 12.55 -5.57 -8.62
C GLU A 352 11.08 -5.58 -8.15
N ASP A 353 10.20 -4.89 -8.88
CA ASP A 353 8.80 -4.64 -8.56
C ASP A 353 7.78 -5.32 -9.51
N VAL A 354 8.25 -5.99 -10.58
CA VAL A 354 7.39 -6.64 -11.58
C VAL A 354 7.66 -8.14 -11.73
N LEU A 355 6.57 -8.92 -11.72
CA LEU A 355 6.55 -10.34 -12.03
C LEU A 355 6.11 -10.54 -13.49
N ILE A 356 7.01 -10.99 -14.36
CA ILE A 356 6.70 -11.26 -15.77
C ILE A 356 6.64 -12.77 -16.00
N VAL A 357 5.49 -13.24 -16.48
CA VAL A 357 5.18 -14.67 -16.58
C VAL A 357 4.66 -15.09 -17.94
N ASN A 358 5.11 -16.27 -18.39
CA ASN A 358 4.55 -17.00 -19.51
C ASN A 358 4.15 -18.40 -19.03
N PRO A 359 2.89 -18.82 -19.17
CA PRO A 359 2.43 -20.13 -18.68
C PRO A 359 2.91 -21.31 -19.54
N GLY A 360 3.55 -21.04 -20.68
CA GLY A 360 3.71 -22.00 -21.77
C GLY A 360 2.46 -22.04 -22.64
N SER A 361 2.18 -23.21 -23.19
CA SER A 361 1.07 -23.48 -24.09
C SER A 361 0.26 -24.67 -23.58
N LEU A 362 -1.06 -24.57 -23.68
CA LEU A 362 -1.99 -25.67 -23.42
C LEU A 362 -2.02 -26.73 -24.52
N ASN A 363 -1.50 -26.40 -25.72
CA ASN A 363 -1.41 -27.34 -26.84
C ASN A 363 -0.02 -27.98 -26.95
N TYR A 364 1.03 -27.17 -27.11
CA TYR A 364 2.38 -27.67 -27.34
C TYR A 364 3.46 -26.65 -26.94
N ASN A 365 4.37 -27.04 -26.05
CA ASN A 365 5.51 -26.20 -25.66
C ASN A 365 6.71 -26.36 -26.62
N ARG A 366 7.31 -25.24 -27.03
CA ARG A 366 8.42 -25.19 -28.01
C ARG A 366 9.79 -25.60 -27.42
N ASP A 367 9.89 -25.72 -26.10
CA ASP A 367 11.07 -26.24 -25.40
C ASP A 367 11.05 -27.78 -25.24
N GLY A 368 10.03 -28.46 -25.75
CA GLY A 368 9.86 -29.92 -25.67
C GLY A 368 9.29 -30.42 -24.34
N SER A 369 8.97 -29.53 -23.42
CA SER A 369 8.23 -29.87 -22.20
C SER A 369 6.76 -30.20 -22.51
N LYS A 370 6.06 -30.81 -21.56
CA LYS A 370 4.63 -31.11 -21.73
C LYS A 370 3.80 -29.82 -21.74
N PRO A 371 2.60 -29.82 -22.37
CA PRO A 371 1.67 -28.71 -22.26
C PRO A 371 1.44 -28.30 -20.82
N SER A 372 1.35 -27.00 -20.57
CA SER A 372 1.28 -26.48 -19.21
C SER A 372 0.47 -25.21 -19.11
N TYR A 373 0.07 -24.93 -17.88
CA TYR A 373 -0.44 -23.64 -17.45
C TYR A 373 0.21 -23.24 -16.13
N MET A 374 -0.07 -22.02 -15.69
CA MET A 374 0.48 -21.46 -14.46
C MET A 374 -0.61 -21.16 -13.45
N VAL A 375 -0.36 -21.52 -12.19
CA VAL A 375 -1.15 -21.08 -11.04
C VAL A 375 -0.27 -20.16 -10.21
N ILE A 376 -0.76 -18.95 -9.95
CA ILE A 376 -0.12 -17.96 -9.10
C ILE A 376 -1.00 -17.81 -7.86
N GLN A 377 -0.52 -18.35 -6.74
CA GLN A 377 -1.12 -18.12 -5.43
C GLN A 377 -0.42 -16.91 -4.80
N MET A 378 -1.18 -15.85 -4.57
CA MET A 378 -0.70 -14.69 -3.83
C MET A 378 -1.06 -14.88 -2.35
N ASN A 379 -0.05 -14.77 -1.50
CA ASN A 379 -0.18 -14.86 -0.04
C ASN A 379 0.37 -13.57 0.57
N GLY A 380 -0.48 -12.55 0.75
CA GLY A 380 -0.04 -11.17 0.99
C GLY A 380 0.85 -10.64 -0.15
N ASP A 381 2.11 -10.33 0.14
CA ASP A 381 3.11 -9.87 -0.84
C ASP A 381 3.91 -10.99 -1.53
N ARG A 382 3.69 -12.26 -1.18
CA ARG A 382 4.48 -13.38 -1.72
C ARG A 382 3.76 -14.05 -2.87
N TYR A 383 4.52 -14.37 -3.92
CA TYR A 383 4.06 -15.20 -5.03
C TYR A 383 4.49 -16.66 -4.81
N GLU A 384 3.53 -17.56 -4.74
CA GLU A 384 3.74 -18.99 -4.89
C GLU A 384 3.30 -19.40 -6.29
N ILE A 385 4.29 -19.59 -7.18
CA ILE A 385 4.05 -19.86 -8.60
C ILE A 385 4.28 -21.34 -8.88
N SER A 386 3.24 -22.00 -9.42
CA SER A 386 3.29 -23.41 -9.79
C SER A 386 3.08 -23.59 -11.28
N ARG A 387 3.99 -24.36 -11.89
CA ARG A 387 3.80 -24.91 -13.23
C ARG A 387 2.98 -26.17 -13.14
N ILE A 388 1.81 -26.19 -13.77
CA ILE A 388 0.98 -27.40 -13.83
C ILE A 388 1.07 -28.01 -15.23
N GLU A 389 1.47 -29.27 -15.32
CA GLU A 389 1.42 -30.03 -16.57
C GLU A 389 -0.03 -30.40 -16.89
N TYR A 390 -0.55 -29.90 -18.00
CA TYR A 390 -1.85 -30.32 -18.50
C TYR A 390 -1.72 -31.69 -19.19
N LYS A 391 -2.38 -32.70 -18.61
CA LYS A 391 -2.48 -34.04 -19.21
C LYS A 391 -3.78 -34.10 -20.02
N ALA A 392 -3.64 -34.08 -21.34
CA ALA A 392 -4.74 -34.21 -22.29
C ALA A 392 -5.49 -35.55 -22.18
#